data_AF-A3VJ53-F1
#
_entry.id   AF-A3VJ53-F1
#
_cell.length_a   1.000
_cell.length_b   1.000
_cell.length_c   1.000
_cell.angle_alpha   90.00
_cell.angle_beta   90.00
_cell.angle_gamma   90.00
#
_symmetry.space_group_name_H-M   'P 1'
#
loop_
_entity.id
_entity.type
_entity.pdbx_description
1 polymer ?
#
loop_
_entity_poly.entity_id
_entity_poly.type
_entity_poly.pdbx_seq_one_letter_code
_entity_poly.pdbx_strand_id
1 'polypeptide(L)'
;MTAAAGSAALLLGAFVFQALGYAPCAMCIWQRYPHAIAIGMGALLLFALPILPILIIGALSVLSTSALGVFHTGVERGWWEGPTSCTGSGLDVSQMSVSELLPSASSNTSNLVLCSEVVWEFLTLSMASWNAILSGVLACLWLVAIARHQKVRWHGVADVS
;
A
#
# COMPACT_ATOMS: atom_id res chain seq x y z
N MET A 1 4.64 -11.18 13.58
CA MET A 1 3.20 -11.48 13.38
C MET A 1 2.36 -10.21 13.37
N THR A 2 2.42 -9.39 14.42
CA THR A 2 1.62 -8.16 14.53
C THR A 2 1.71 -7.23 13.31
N ALA A 3 2.90 -6.96 12.79
CA ALA A 3 3.07 -6.08 11.63
C ALA A 3 2.43 -6.65 10.35
N ALA A 4 2.55 -7.97 10.12
CA ALA A 4 1.93 -8.65 8.98
C ALA A 4 0.40 -8.69 9.10
N ALA A 5 -0.13 -8.93 10.31
CA ALA A 5 -1.55 -8.85 10.59
C ALA A 5 -2.11 -7.44 10.38
N GLY A 6 -1.34 -6.40 10.73
CA GLY A 6 -1.67 -5.02 10.41
C GLY A 6 -1.79 -4.77 8.90
N SER A 7 -0.84 -5.27 8.10
CA SER A 7 -0.94 -5.21 6.63
C SER A 7 -2.18 -5.95 6.10
N ALA A 8 -2.54 -7.09 6.69
CA ALA A 8 -3.76 -7.81 6.34
C ALA A 8 -5.02 -7.00 6.64
N ALA A 9 -5.07 -6.35 7.80
CA ALA A 9 -6.19 -5.49 8.19
C ALA A 9 -6.33 -4.27 7.25
N LEU A 10 -5.22 -3.62 6.88
CA LEU A 10 -5.23 -2.51 5.92
C LEU A 10 -5.68 -2.95 4.53
N LEU A 11 -5.15 -4.07 4.04
CA LEU A 11 -5.54 -4.60 2.72
C LEU A 11 -7.01 -5.03 2.69
N LEU A 12 -7.49 -5.69 3.75
CA LEU A 12 -8.90 -6.02 3.91
C LEU A 12 -9.76 -4.76 3.95
N GLY A 13 -9.34 -3.73 4.70
CA GLY A 13 -10.00 -2.43 4.72
C GLY A 13 -10.15 -1.85 3.31
N ALA A 14 -9.08 -1.86 2.51
CA ALA A 14 -9.13 -1.38 1.12
C ALA A 14 -10.14 -2.15 0.25
N PHE A 15 -10.28 -3.47 0.43
CA PHE A 15 -11.30 -4.27 -0.25
C PHE A 15 -12.72 -3.97 0.26
N VAL A 16 -12.89 -3.72 1.56
CA VAL A 16 -14.18 -3.30 2.13
C VAL A 16 -14.61 -1.95 1.56
N PHE A 17 -13.73 -0.95 1.53
CA PHE A 17 -14.04 0.34 0.90
C PHE A 17 -14.38 0.18 -0.59
N GLN A 18 -13.66 -0.67 -1.32
CA GLN A 18 -14.00 -0.97 -2.71
C GLN A 18 -15.38 -1.62 -2.85
N ALA A 19 -15.76 -2.54 -1.96
CA ALA A 19 -17.08 -3.15 -1.94
C ALA A 19 -18.21 -2.17 -1.57
N LEU A 20 -17.89 -1.11 -0.82
CA LEU A 20 -18.80 -0.01 -0.50
C LEU A 20 -18.96 1.01 -1.64
N GLY A 21 -18.30 0.81 -2.79
CA GLY A 21 -18.43 1.66 -3.97
C GLY A 21 -17.31 2.68 -4.15
N TYR A 22 -16.29 2.70 -3.29
CA TYR A 22 -15.12 3.56 -3.46
C TYR A 22 -14.15 2.93 -4.48
N ALA A 23 -14.28 3.32 -5.75
CA ALA A 23 -13.43 2.80 -6.82
C ALA A 23 -11.94 3.19 -6.59
N PRO A 24 -11.00 2.23 -6.68
CA PRO A 24 -9.59 2.53 -6.48
C PRO A 24 -8.97 3.15 -7.73
N CYS A 25 -8.15 4.19 -7.54
CA CYS A 25 -7.26 4.69 -8.59
C CYS A 25 -6.02 3.77 -8.75
N ALA A 26 -5.19 4.01 -9.78
CA ALA A 26 -4.00 3.20 -10.02
C ALA A 26 -3.01 3.21 -8.83
N MET A 27 -2.79 4.38 -8.19
CA MET A 27 -1.90 4.47 -7.03
C MET A 27 -2.45 3.75 -5.80
N CYS A 28 -3.77 3.70 -5.60
CA CYS A 28 -4.40 2.87 -4.57
C CYS A 28 -4.08 1.39 -4.79
N ILE A 29 -4.10 0.91 -6.03
CA ILE A 29 -3.74 -0.46 -6.37
C ILE A 29 -2.25 -0.72 -6.14
N TRP A 30 -1.37 0.22 -6.49
CA TRP A 30 0.07 0.08 -6.23
C TRP A 30 0.40 -0.12 -4.75
N GLN A 31 -0.34 0.54 -3.85
CA GLN A 31 -0.16 0.40 -2.41
C GLN A 31 -0.62 -0.96 -1.85
N ARG A 32 -1.43 -1.73 -2.60
CA ARG A 32 -1.90 -3.06 -2.16
C ARG A 32 -0.84 -4.15 -2.31
N TYR A 33 -0.04 -4.11 -3.37
CA TYR A 33 0.96 -5.17 -3.62
C TYR A 33 2.01 -5.26 -2.49
N PRO A 34 2.61 -4.18 -1.98
CA PRO A 34 3.56 -4.28 -0.89
C PRO A 34 2.92 -4.78 0.42
N HIS A 35 1.64 -4.47 0.69
CA HIS A 35 0.94 -5.10 1.80
C HIS A 35 0.79 -6.61 1.60
N ALA A 36 0.42 -7.07 0.41
CA ALA A 36 0.33 -8.49 0.09
C ALA A 36 1.68 -9.21 0.29
N ILE A 37 2.79 -8.57 -0.12
CA ILE A 37 4.14 -9.10 0.13
C ILE A 37 4.42 -9.18 1.63
N ALA A 38 4.13 -8.12 2.40
CA ALA A 38 4.34 -8.12 3.85
C ALA A 38 3.52 -9.19 4.58
N ILE A 39 2.30 -9.48 4.12
CA ILE A 39 1.46 -10.57 4.62
C ILE A 39 2.12 -11.92 4.31
N GLY A 40 2.55 -12.13 3.06
CA GLY A 40 3.26 -13.33 2.64
C GLY A 40 4.53 -13.58 3.45
N MET A 41 5.35 -12.53 3.67
CA MET A 41 6.53 -12.61 4.53
C MET A 41 6.14 -12.96 5.97
N GLY A 42 5.04 -12.41 6.49
CA GLY A 42 4.47 -12.83 7.76
C GLY A 42 4.16 -14.33 7.79
N ALA A 43 3.46 -14.85 6.78
CA ALA A 43 3.16 -16.28 6.71
C ALA A 43 4.42 -17.14 6.62
N LEU A 44 5.46 -16.70 5.90
CA LEU A 44 6.73 -17.42 5.78
C LEU A 44 7.47 -17.61 7.11
N LEU A 45 7.23 -16.75 8.11
CA LEU A 45 7.81 -16.91 9.45
C LEU A 45 7.25 -18.13 10.22
N LEU A 46 6.14 -18.73 9.76
CA LEU A 46 5.58 -19.95 10.35
C LEU A 46 6.33 -21.22 9.89
N PHE A 47 7.21 -21.09 8.91
CA PHE A 47 8.03 -22.16 8.39
C PHE A 47 9.45 -22.02 8.95
N ALA A 48 10.21 -23.11 9.02
CA ALA A 48 11.59 -23.14 9.53
C ALA A 48 12.60 -22.52 8.55
N LEU A 49 12.30 -21.34 8.01
CA LEU A 49 13.09 -20.59 7.05
C LEU A 49 14.02 -19.58 7.75
N PRO A 50 15.07 -19.09 7.07
CA PRO A 50 15.92 -18.02 7.59
C PRO A 50 15.10 -16.76 7.92
N ILE A 51 15.05 -16.41 9.21
CA ILE A 51 14.17 -15.35 9.71
C ILE A 51 14.59 -13.97 9.20
N LEU A 52 15.90 -13.66 9.19
CA LEU A 52 16.37 -12.30 8.93
C LEU A 52 16.00 -11.76 7.53
N PRO A 53 16.18 -12.50 6.42
CA PRO A 53 15.71 -12.04 5.10
C PRO A 53 14.21 -11.76 5.07
N ILE A 54 13.40 -12.61 5.72
CA ILE A 54 11.94 -12.45 5.78
C ILE A 54 11.59 -11.15 6.50
N LEU A 55 12.26 -10.86 7.63
CA LEU A 55 12.04 -9.62 8.37
C LEU A 55 12.42 -8.38 7.53
N ILE A 56 13.53 -8.43 6.80
CA ILE A 56 14.01 -7.32 5.96
C ILE A 56 13.04 -7.06 4.80
N ILE A 57 12.63 -8.10 4.07
CA ILE A 57 11.69 -7.97 2.96
C ILE A 57 10.33 -7.46 3.47
N GLY A 58 9.85 -7.98 4.61
CA GLY A 58 8.64 -7.49 5.25
C GLY A 58 8.71 -6.01 5.61
N ALA A 59 9.83 -5.55 6.19
CA ALA A 59 10.08 -4.16 6.52
C ALA A 59 10.10 -3.25 5.27
N LEU A 60 10.88 -3.63 4.25
CA LEU A 60 10.99 -2.87 3.01
C LEU A 60 9.63 -2.77 2.30
N SER A 61 8.82 -3.82 2.32
CA SER A 61 7.51 -3.82 1.68
C SER A 61 6.57 -2.76 2.28
N VAL A 62 6.43 -2.72 3.62
CA VAL A 62 5.56 -1.71 4.26
C VAL A 62 6.15 -0.30 4.21
N LEU A 63 7.49 -0.17 4.18
CA LEU A 63 8.16 1.11 3.95
C LEU A 63 7.86 1.65 2.55
N SER A 64 7.92 0.79 1.52
CA SER A 64 7.57 1.18 0.15
C SER A 64 6.14 1.67 0.06
N THR A 65 5.20 1.00 0.72
CA THR A 65 3.80 1.44 0.71
C THR A 65 3.59 2.75 1.50
N SER A 66 4.34 2.95 2.60
CA SER A 66 4.31 4.22 3.34
C SER A 66 4.82 5.37 2.45
N ALA A 67 5.94 5.17 1.76
CA ALA A 67 6.49 6.14 0.81
C ALA A 67 5.53 6.43 -0.36
N LEU A 68 4.90 5.40 -0.92
CA LEU A 68 3.87 5.55 -1.96
C LEU A 68 2.63 6.31 -1.45
N GLY A 69 2.22 6.08 -0.20
CA GLY A 69 1.12 6.82 0.42
C GLY A 69 1.43 8.31 0.63
N VAL A 70 2.66 8.64 1.02
CA VAL A 70 3.14 10.03 1.07
C VAL A 70 3.10 10.65 -0.32
N PHE A 71 3.66 9.96 -1.31
CA PHE A 71 3.65 10.44 -2.70
C PHE A 71 2.23 10.66 -3.22
N HIS A 72 1.32 9.70 -2.98
CA HIS A 72 -0.09 9.82 -3.37
C HIS A 72 -0.77 11.00 -2.67
N THR A 73 -0.53 11.20 -1.37
CA THR A 73 -1.04 12.36 -0.64
C THR A 73 -0.55 13.66 -1.26
N GLY A 74 0.73 13.76 -1.65
CA GLY A 74 1.20 14.98 -2.29
C GLY A 74 0.65 15.19 -3.70
N VAL A 75 0.32 14.12 -4.45
CA VAL A 75 -0.44 14.25 -5.71
C VAL A 75 -1.84 14.80 -5.45
N GLU A 76 -2.55 14.28 -4.44
CA GLU A 76 -3.87 14.79 -4.01
C GLU A 76 -3.81 16.25 -3.53
N ARG A 77 -2.70 16.67 -2.92
CA ARG A 77 -2.47 18.05 -2.45
C ARG A 77 -1.88 18.98 -3.52
N GLY A 78 -1.61 18.47 -4.72
CA GLY A 78 -0.98 19.23 -5.81
C GLY A 78 0.48 19.61 -5.58
N TRP A 79 1.19 18.93 -4.69
CA TRP A 79 2.63 19.11 -4.47
C TRP A 79 3.47 18.47 -5.57
N TRP A 80 2.96 17.39 -6.16
CA TRP A 80 3.63 16.64 -7.22
C TRP A 80 2.65 16.30 -8.34
N GLU A 81 3.17 16.13 -9.54
CA GLU A 81 2.40 15.60 -10.67
C GLU A 81 2.13 14.11 -10.48
N GLY A 82 0.90 13.69 -10.78
CA GLY A 82 0.51 12.29 -10.78
C GLY A 82 1.17 11.52 -11.94
N PRO A 83 1.30 10.19 -11.82
CA PRO A 83 1.88 9.37 -12.88
C PRO A 83 0.97 9.35 -14.11
N THR A 84 1.54 9.04 -15.28
CA THR A 84 0.79 8.97 -16.55
C THR A 84 -0.37 7.96 -16.51
N SER A 85 -0.23 6.90 -15.72
CA SER A 85 -1.28 5.91 -15.46
C SER A 85 -2.54 6.49 -14.77
N CYS A 86 -2.44 7.71 -14.23
CA CYS A 86 -3.49 8.43 -13.53
C CYS A 86 -3.89 9.72 -14.24
N THR A 87 -3.22 10.08 -15.33
CA THR A 87 -3.53 11.25 -16.15
C THR A 87 -4.08 10.74 -17.48
N GLY A 88 -5.20 11.29 -17.97
CA GLY A 88 -5.80 10.87 -19.24
C GLY A 88 -4.91 11.02 -20.49
N SER A 89 -3.65 11.47 -20.34
CA SER A 89 -2.65 11.63 -21.41
C SER A 89 -2.05 10.32 -21.94
N GLY A 90 -2.23 9.19 -21.24
CA GLY A 90 -1.84 7.85 -21.73
C GLY A 90 -2.96 7.10 -22.46
N LEU A 91 -4.20 7.62 -22.39
CA LEU A 91 -5.33 7.15 -23.16
C LEU A 91 -5.34 7.97 -24.45
N ASP A 92 -5.17 7.34 -25.60
CA ASP A 92 -5.32 8.00 -26.89
C ASP A 92 -6.79 8.40 -27.07
N VAL A 93 -7.15 9.57 -26.53
CA VAL A 93 -8.50 10.15 -26.56
C VAL A 93 -8.97 10.37 -28.02
N SER A 94 -8.07 10.31 -29.00
CA SER A 94 -8.40 10.39 -30.42
C SER A 94 -9.03 9.09 -30.99
N GLN A 95 -8.92 7.97 -30.26
CA GLN A 95 -9.52 6.68 -30.65
C GLN A 95 -10.73 6.28 -29.81
N MET A 96 -11.11 7.06 -28.80
CA MET A 96 -12.28 6.79 -27.96
C MET A 96 -13.50 7.55 -28.48
N SER A 97 -14.63 6.87 -28.55
CA SER A 97 -15.90 7.47 -28.97
C SER A 97 -16.41 8.42 -27.86
N VAL A 98 -17.08 9.54 -28.23
CA VAL A 98 -17.66 10.50 -27.26
C VAL A 98 -18.65 9.81 -26.30
N SER A 99 -19.24 8.69 -26.70
CA SER A 99 -20.08 7.81 -25.87
C SER A 99 -19.33 7.06 -24.77
N GLU A 100 -18.03 6.84 -24.91
CA GLU A 100 -17.14 6.26 -23.88
C GLU A 100 -16.55 7.34 -22.95
N LEU A 101 -16.60 8.60 -23.39
CA LEU A 101 -16.20 9.78 -22.60
C LEU A 101 -17.36 10.37 -21.79
N LEU A 102 -18.60 10.10 -22.19
CA LEU A 102 -19.79 10.46 -21.42
C LEU A 102 -20.13 9.32 -20.45
N PRO A 103 -20.32 9.59 -19.15
CA PRO A 103 -20.73 8.59 -18.18
C PRO A 103 -22.18 8.17 -18.47
N SER A 104 -22.34 7.27 -19.44
CA SER A 104 -23.61 6.61 -19.71
C SER A 104 -23.82 5.62 -18.58
N ALA A 105 -24.93 5.79 -17.87
CA ALA A 105 -25.32 5.11 -16.64
C ALA A 105 -25.53 3.57 -16.75
N SER A 106 -24.84 2.88 -17.66
CA SER A 106 -25.17 1.50 -18.04
C SER A 106 -24.02 0.68 -18.63
N SER A 107 -22.74 0.98 -18.33
CA SER A 107 -21.63 0.11 -18.72
C SER A 107 -20.69 -0.18 -17.54
N ASN A 108 -20.27 -1.44 -17.44
CA ASN A 108 -19.26 -1.99 -16.53
C ASN A 108 -17.84 -1.43 -16.78
N THR A 109 -17.74 -0.20 -17.25
CA THR A 109 -16.54 0.63 -17.29
C THR A 109 -16.36 1.17 -15.89
N SER A 110 -15.45 0.56 -15.12
CA SER A 110 -14.90 1.10 -13.88
C SER A 110 -14.85 2.62 -13.95
N ASN A 111 -15.58 3.30 -13.07
CA ASN A 111 -15.48 4.75 -12.89
C ASN A 111 -13.98 5.08 -12.80
N LEU A 112 -13.43 5.73 -13.83
CA LEU A 112 -11.99 5.98 -13.91
C LEU A 112 -11.68 7.13 -12.94
N VAL A 113 -11.34 6.76 -11.70
CA VAL A 113 -10.98 7.70 -10.64
C VAL A 113 -9.53 8.16 -10.81
N LEU A 114 -9.32 9.47 -10.83
CA LEU A 114 -7.99 10.08 -10.96
C LEU A 114 -7.21 9.98 -9.63
N CYS A 115 -5.89 9.86 -9.71
CA CYS A 115 -5.05 9.75 -8.50
C CYS A 115 -4.84 11.09 -7.78
N SER A 116 -5.28 12.21 -8.36
CA SER A 116 -5.33 13.50 -7.70
C SER A 116 -6.66 13.76 -6.98
N GLU A 117 -7.65 12.89 -7.18
CA GLU A 117 -8.97 13.03 -6.57
C GLU A 117 -9.03 12.31 -5.22
N VAL A 118 -9.46 13.03 -4.18
CA VAL A 118 -9.69 12.46 -2.86
C VAL A 118 -11.05 11.79 -2.84
N VAL A 119 -11.08 10.46 -2.97
CA VAL A 119 -12.32 9.65 -3.00
C VAL A 119 -12.98 9.54 -1.61
N TRP A 120 -12.19 9.66 -0.56
CA TRP A 120 -12.65 9.59 0.82
C TRP A 120 -11.64 10.26 1.74
N GLU A 121 -12.17 10.93 2.76
CA GLU A 121 -11.39 11.61 3.78
C GLU A 121 -11.97 11.35 5.18
N PHE A 122 -11.09 11.36 6.18
CA PHE A 122 -11.44 11.31 7.59
C PHE A 122 -10.40 12.08 8.38
N LEU A 123 -10.87 12.97 9.27
CA LEU A 123 -10.02 13.91 10.01
C LEU A 123 -9.07 14.69 9.09
N THR A 124 -9.61 15.19 7.97
CA THR A 124 -8.89 15.95 6.91
C THR A 124 -7.77 15.21 6.20
N LEU A 125 -7.64 13.90 6.42
CA LEU A 125 -6.68 13.01 5.79
C LEU A 125 -7.38 12.05 4.82
N SER A 126 -6.80 11.88 3.64
CA SER A 126 -7.30 10.95 2.63
C SER A 126 -7.00 9.50 3.02
N MET A 127 -7.59 8.53 2.30
CA MET A 127 -7.18 7.12 2.42
C MET A 127 -5.67 6.93 2.21
N ALA A 128 -5.07 7.68 1.28
CA ALA A 128 -3.64 7.63 1.01
C ALA A 128 -2.81 8.08 2.21
N SER A 129 -3.22 9.17 2.88
CA SER A 129 -2.57 9.68 4.08
C SER A 129 -2.66 8.67 5.24
N TRP A 130 -3.85 8.09 5.47
CA TRP A 130 -4.03 7.07 6.50
C TRP A 130 -3.19 5.82 6.21
N ASN A 131 -3.14 5.38 4.95
CA ASN A 131 -2.31 4.25 4.57
C ASN A 131 -0.81 4.54 4.78
N ALA A 132 -0.36 5.76 4.47
CA ALA A 132 1.02 6.18 4.68
C ALA A 132 1.44 6.12 6.16
N ILE A 133 0.61 6.69 7.04
CA ILE A 133 0.84 6.77 8.49
C ILE A 133 0.85 5.37 9.10
N LEU A 134 -0.22 4.59 8.86
CA LEU A 134 -0.37 3.26 9.45
C LEU A 134 0.73 2.32 8.97
N SER A 135 1.10 2.39 7.69
CA SER A 135 2.23 1.61 7.15
C SER A 135 3.58 2.02 7.74
N GLY A 136 3.78 3.31 8.04
CA GLY A 136 4.95 3.77 8.79
C GLY A 136 5.03 3.16 10.19
N VAL A 137 3.88 3.06 10.90
CA VAL A 137 3.82 2.37 12.19
C VAL A 137 4.16 0.88 12.03
N LEU A 138 3.64 0.20 11.00
CA LEU A 138 3.97 -1.20 10.73
C LEU A 138 5.46 -1.39 10.39
N ALA A 139 6.08 -0.44 9.68
CA ALA A 139 7.50 -0.45 9.40
C ALA A 139 8.33 -0.42 10.69
N CYS A 140 7.98 0.46 11.64
CA CYS A 140 8.61 0.49 12.97
C CYS A 140 8.51 -0.87 13.69
N LEU A 141 7.36 -1.55 13.61
CA LEU A 141 7.19 -2.87 14.20
C LEU A 141 8.10 -3.94 13.56
N TRP A 142 8.27 -3.93 12.24
CA TRP A 142 9.23 -4.81 11.56
C TRP A 142 10.68 -4.50 11.96
N LEU A 143 11.06 -3.22 12.04
CA LEU A 143 12.41 -2.80 12.45
C LEU A 143 12.71 -3.22 13.90
N VAL A 144 11.74 -3.07 14.81
CA VAL A 144 11.86 -3.57 16.19
C VAL A 144 12.04 -5.09 16.21
N ALA A 145 11.33 -5.83 15.35
CA ALA A 145 11.52 -7.28 15.23
C ALA A 145 12.93 -7.66 14.75
N ILE A 146 13.49 -6.93 13.76
CA ILE A 146 14.86 -7.11 13.29
C ILE A 146 15.86 -6.88 14.42
N ALA A 147 15.73 -5.76 15.13
CA ALA A 147 16.63 -5.40 16.23
C ALA A 147 16.61 -6.46 17.35
N ARG A 148 15.42 -6.95 17.70
CA ARG A 148 15.27 -8.03 18.69
C ARG A 148 15.91 -9.35 18.22
N HIS A 149 15.70 -9.74 16.96
CA HIS A 149 16.29 -10.95 16.40
C HIS A 149 17.83 -10.89 16.40
N GLN A 150 18.41 -9.75 16.02
CA GLN A 150 19.87 -9.58 16.05
C GLN A 150 20.43 -9.63 17.47
N LYS A 151 19.76 -9.01 18.45
CA LYS A 151 20.17 -9.06 19.86
C LYS A 151 20.17 -10.48 20.41
N VAL A 152 19.13 -11.28 20.12
CA VAL A 152 19.06 -12.69 20.55
C VAL A 152 20.17 -13.52 19.88
N ARG A 153 20.38 -13.34 18.58
CA ARG A 153 21.46 -14.02 17.84
C ARG A 153 22.84 -13.69 18.41
N TRP A 154 23.09 -12.44 18.80
CA TRP A 154 24.38 -12.02 19.38
C TRP A 154 24.64 -12.67 20.74
N HIS A 155 23.69 -12.62 21.68
CA HIS A 155 23.86 -13.24 23.00
C HIS A 155 24.01 -14.76 22.89
N GLY A 156 23.22 -15.41 22.02
CA GLY A 156 23.36 -16.85 21.78
C GLY A 156 24.70 -17.27 21.18
N VAL A 157 25.45 -16.37 20.53
CA VAL A 157 26.83 -16.64 20.11
C VAL A 157 27.81 -16.44 21.28
N ALA A 158 27.59 -15.41 22.10
CA ALA A 158 28.44 -15.11 23.26
C ALA A 158 28.35 -16.17 24.38
N ASP A 159 27.22 -16.84 24.55
CA ASP A 159 27.03 -17.88 25.57
C ASP A 159 27.70 -19.23 25.20
N VAL A 160 28.14 -19.40 23.94
CA VAL A 160 28.70 -20.66 23.40
C VAL A 160 30.23 -20.57 23.20
N SER A 161 30.81 -19.39 23.40
CA SER A 161 32.26 -19.12 23.36
C SER A 161 32.87 -19.10 24.75
#